data_AF-A0A7X8RAZ9-F1
#
_entry.id   AF-A0A7X8RAZ9-F1
#
_cell.length_a   1.000
_cell.length_b   1.000
_cell.length_c   1.000
_cell.angle_alpha   90.00
_cell.angle_beta   90.00
_cell.angle_gamma   90.00
#
_symmetry.space_group_name_H-M   'P 1'
#
loop_
_entity.id
_entity.type
_entity.pdbx_description
1 polymer ?
#
loop_
_entity_poly.entity_id
_entity_poly.type
_entity_poly.pdbx_seq_one_letter_code
_entity_poly.pdbx_strand_id
1 'polypeptide(L)'
;MSIESMLMFILTLILVPVLLIASNDTLFFMVLGVILVFAALKSLHSILFGTDMELDESEPGILDEIEDLISFDLNRFRVLYKNAKSILVIVFFVYCTFYLNPLWLKFLCAFVIVYWLGSIKHNLKIDINQEFKDTVPELLVFLVDMSSLILISFSAYYKFFAF
;
A
#
# COMPACT_ATOMS: atom_id res chain seq x y z
N MET A 1 8.06 -26.39 -4.03
CA MET A 1 8.39 -25.86 -2.69
C MET A 1 7.81 -26.79 -1.63
N SER A 2 8.50 -27.03 -0.52
CA SER A 2 7.86 -27.61 0.66
C SER A 2 6.69 -26.70 1.05
N ILE A 3 5.51 -27.28 1.32
CA ILE A 3 4.34 -26.56 1.87
C ILE A 3 4.76 -25.63 3.02
N GLU A 4 5.76 -26.05 3.78
CA GLU A 4 6.38 -25.33 4.88
C GLU A 4 6.98 -23.98 4.47
N SER A 5 7.62 -23.86 3.31
CA SER A 5 8.22 -22.61 2.83
C SER A 5 7.17 -21.61 2.34
N MET A 6 6.13 -22.09 1.65
CA MET A 6 4.98 -21.25 1.28
C MET A 6 4.18 -20.83 2.52
N LEU A 7 4.00 -21.73 3.47
CA LEU A 7 3.34 -21.46 4.75
C LEU A 7 4.12 -20.40 5.53
N MET A 8 5.44 -20.57 5.72
CA MET A 8 6.32 -19.60 6.39
C MET A 8 6.31 -18.23 5.72
N PHE A 9 6.21 -18.18 4.39
CA PHE A 9 6.13 -16.92 3.66
C PHE A 9 4.78 -16.21 3.86
N ILE A 10 3.67 -16.93 3.69
CA ILE A 10 2.31 -16.40 3.93
C ILE A 10 2.16 -15.98 5.39
N LEU A 11 2.71 -16.78 6.31
CA LEU A 11 2.80 -16.46 7.72
C LEU A 11 3.57 -15.15 7.91
N THR A 12 4.73 -14.97 7.29
CA THR A 12 5.50 -13.72 7.49
C THR A 12 4.81 -12.51 6.88
N LEU A 13 4.22 -12.63 5.69
CA LEU A 13 3.58 -11.52 4.97
C LEU A 13 2.27 -11.07 5.64
N ILE A 14 1.48 -12.00 6.19
CA ILE A 14 0.15 -11.72 6.76
C ILE A 14 0.18 -11.73 8.28
N LEU A 15 0.84 -12.71 8.91
CA LEU A 15 0.91 -12.84 10.36
C LEU A 15 1.73 -11.71 11.00
N VAL A 16 2.79 -11.19 10.38
CA VAL A 16 3.59 -10.10 10.98
C VAL A 16 2.79 -8.80 11.08
N PRO A 17 2.10 -8.31 10.03
CA PRO A 17 1.19 -7.17 10.17
C PRO A 17 0.07 -7.43 11.18
N VAL A 18 -0.52 -8.63 11.18
CA VAL A 18 -1.60 -9.00 12.10
C VAL A 18 -1.13 -9.09 13.56
N LEU A 19 0.06 -9.63 13.81
CA LEU A 19 0.69 -9.69 15.14
C LEU A 19 1.10 -8.30 15.61
N LEU A 20 1.57 -7.42 14.71
CA LEU A 20 1.84 -6.03 15.05
C LEU A 20 0.54 -5.29 15.44
N ILE A 21 -0.57 -5.52 14.73
CA ILE A 21 -1.90 -5.02 15.12
C ILE A 21 -2.30 -5.54 16.50
N ALA A 22 -2.17 -6.85 16.73
CA ALA A 22 -2.67 -7.51 17.92
C ALA A 22 -1.82 -7.27 19.17
N SER A 23 -0.51 -7.02 19.01
CA SER A 23 0.43 -6.84 20.11
C SER A 23 0.47 -5.40 20.62
N ASN A 24 0.51 -4.42 19.71
CA ASN A 24 0.55 -3.02 20.09
C ASN A 24 0.03 -2.14 18.94
N ASP A 25 -1.19 -1.64 19.10
CA ASP A 25 -1.89 -0.80 18.13
C ASP A 25 -1.10 0.50 17.82
N THR A 26 -0.27 0.96 18.75
CA THR A 26 0.58 2.14 18.59
C THR A 26 1.80 1.86 17.73
N LEU A 27 2.45 0.69 17.90
CA LEU A 27 3.52 0.25 17.00
C LEU A 27 3.00 0.01 15.58
N PHE A 28 1.83 -0.63 15.45
CA PHE A 28 1.18 -0.81 14.16
C PHE A 28 0.96 0.54 13.45
N PHE A 29 0.39 1.51 14.15
CA PHE A 29 0.15 2.84 13.60
C PHE A 29 1.45 3.54 13.17
N MET A 30 2.49 3.52 14.02
CA MET A 30 3.75 4.19 13.72
C MET A 30 4.45 3.57 12.49
N VAL A 31 4.60 2.24 12.47
CA VAL A 31 5.33 1.56 11.38
C VAL A 31 4.63 1.80 10.05
N LEU A 32 3.31 1.58 9.98
CA LEU A 32 2.57 1.77 8.74
C LEU A 32 2.41 3.23 8.36
N GLY A 33 2.14 4.11 9.32
CA GLY A 33 2.04 5.54 9.07
C GLY A 33 3.32 6.06 8.43
N VAL A 34 4.49 5.69 8.96
CA VAL A 34 5.79 6.09 8.40
C VAL A 34 5.99 5.54 6.99
N ILE A 35 5.74 4.23 6.77
CA ILE A 35 5.87 3.61 5.44
C ILE A 35 4.97 4.33 4.42
N LEU A 36 3.71 4.62 4.77
CA LEU A 36 2.76 5.28 3.88
C LEU A 36 3.11 6.74 3.63
N VAL A 37 3.64 7.46 4.63
CA VAL A 37 4.15 8.82 4.45
C VAL A 37 5.32 8.83 3.45
N PHE A 38 6.30 7.95 3.61
CA PHE A 38 7.41 7.86 2.66
C PHE A 38 6.95 7.48 1.26
N ALA A 39 6.01 6.54 1.14
CA ALA A 39 5.44 6.15 -0.15
C ALA A 39 4.71 7.32 -0.84
N ALA A 40 3.87 8.06 -0.09
CA ALA A 40 3.16 9.23 -0.61
C ALA A 40 4.13 10.35 -1.00
N LEU A 41 5.17 10.62 -0.19
CA LEU A 41 6.19 11.61 -0.51
C LEU A 41 7.00 11.24 -1.77
N LYS A 42 7.43 9.97 -1.91
CA LYS A 42 8.10 9.46 -3.11
C LYS A 42 7.21 9.65 -4.35
N SER A 43 5.93 9.33 -4.22
CA SER A 43 4.94 9.47 -5.28
C SER A 43 4.68 10.93 -5.68
N LEU A 44 4.56 11.84 -4.70
CA LEU A 44 4.41 13.27 -4.96
C LEU A 44 5.66 13.87 -5.59
N HIS A 45 6.85 13.45 -5.13
CA HIS A 45 8.11 13.89 -5.71
C HIS A 45 8.20 13.48 -7.19
N SER A 46 7.83 12.24 -7.53
CA SER A 46 7.86 11.78 -8.93
C SER A 46 6.89 12.58 -9.81
N ILE A 47 5.70 12.91 -9.30
CA ILE A 47 4.69 13.71 -10.04
C ILE A 47 5.16 15.16 -10.22
N LEU A 48 5.78 15.77 -9.20
CA LEU A 48 6.15 17.19 -9.22
C LEU A 48 7.46 17.48 -9.97
N PHE A 49 8.44 16.59 -9.86
CA PHE A 49 9.79 16.83 -10.39
C PHE A 49 10.13 15.96 -11.61
N GLY A 50 9.24 15.05 -12.01
CA GLY A 50 9.56 14.05 -13.02
C GLY A 50 10.53 12.98 -12.48
N THR A 51 10.62 11.86 -13.18
CA THR A 51 11.33 10.67 -12.72
C THR A 51 12.82 10.74 -13.10
N ASP A 52 13.67 11.33 -12.25
CA ASP A 52 15.14 11.19 -12.39
C ASP A 52 15.69 9.92 -11.69
N MET A 53 14.82 9.12 -11.08
CA MET A 53 15.18 7.84 -10.46
C MET A 53 14.20 6.76 -10.92
N GLU A 54 14.36 6.30 -12.16
CA GLU A 54 13.95 4.95 -12.56
C GLU A 54 14.85 3.94 -11.83
N LEU A 55 14.57 3.71 -10.55
CA LEU A 55 14.65 2.35 -10.04
C LEU A 55 13.27 1.75 -10.30
N ASP A 56 13.07 1.38 -11.56
CA ASP A 56 12.06 0.41 -11.93
C ASP A 56 12.42 -0.88 -11.18
N GLU A 57 11.78 -1.11 -10.03
CA GLU A 57 11.92 -2.35 -9.24
C GLU A 57 11.36 -3.58 -9.98
N SER A 58 11.05 -3.43 -11.27
CA SER A 58 10.47 -4.42 -12.14
C SER A 58 11.12 -4.40 -13.52
N GLU A 59 12.46 -4.36 -13.60
CA GLU A 59 13.16 -4.67 -14.86
C GLU A 59 12.76 -6.12 -15.27
N PRO A 60 11.90 -6.29 -16.29
CA PRO A 60 11.21 -7.55 -16.54
C PRO A 60 12.19 -8.68 -16.94
N GLY A 61 13.36 -8.31 -17.49
CA GLY A 61 14.37 -9.27 -17.94
C GLY A 61 15.02 -10.07 -16.81
N ILE A 62 15.18 -9.52 -15.60
CA ILE A 62 15.85 -10.23 -14.49
C ILE A 62 14.91 -11.24 -13.83
N LEU A 63 13.60 -10.93 -13.77
CA LEU A 63 12.61 -11.78 -13.13
C LEU A 63 12.21 -12.96 -14.02
N ASP A 64 12.14 -12.77 -15.34
CA ASP A 64 11.90 -13.85 -16.29
C ASP A 64 13.06 -14.88 -16.25
N GLU A 65 14.31 -14.42 -16.10
CA GLU A 65 15.47 -15.29 -15.91
C GLU A 65 15.43 -16.09 -14.59
N ILE A 66 14.83 -15.53 -13.54
CA ILE A 66 14.66 -16.21 -12.24
C ILE A 66 13.46 -17.17 -12.25
N GLU A 67 12.40 -16.84 -12.99
CA GLU A 67 11.21 -17.70 -13.18
C GLU A 67 11.54 -18.96 -13.97
N ASP A 68 12.44 -18.87 -14.96
CA ASP A 68 12.97 -20.04 -15.67
C ASP A 68 13.87 -20.92 -14.77
N LEU A 69 14.56 -20.31 -13.79
CA LEU A 69 15.39 -21.03 -12.81
C LEU A 69 14.57 -21.68 -11.68
N ILE A 70 13.44 -21.07 -11.31
CA ILE A 70 12.59 -21.49 -10.21
C ILE A 70 11.19 -21.64 -10.80
N SER A 71 10.75 -22.88 -11.07
CA SER A 71 9.40 -23.28 -11.56
C SER A 71 8.21 -22.80 -10.69
N PHE A 72 8.14 -21.51 -10.45
CA PHE A 72 7.28 -20.80 -9.53
C PHE A 72 6.71 -19.62 -10.30
N ASP A 73 5.38 -19.57 -10.38
CA ASP A 73 4.65 -18.51 -11.07
C ASP A 73 4.79 -17.19 -10.28
N LEU A 74 5.89 -16.47 -10.53
CA LEU A 74 6.21 -15.18 -9.90
C LEU A 74 5.15 -14.13 -10.26
N ASN A 75 4.50 -14.34 -11.39
CA ASN A 75 3.45 -13.48 -11.91
C ASN A 75 2.20 -13.47 -11.02
N ARG A 76 1.68 -14.65 -10.65
CA ARG A 76 0.57 -14.76 -9.68
C ARG A 76 0.95 -14.21 -8.32
N PHE A 77 2.20 -14.40 -7.91
CA PHE A 77 2.72 -13.87 -6.68
C PHE A 77 2.75 -12.33 -6.67
N ARG A 78 3.17 -11.71 -7.78
CA ARG A 78 3.18 -10.26 -7.95
C ARG A 78 1.78 -9.66 -7.81
N VAL A 79 0.76 -10.28 -8.44
CA VAL A 79 -0.64 -9.85 -8.31
C VAL A 79 -1.11 -9.98 -6.85
N LEU A 80 -0.82 -11.10 -6.19
CA LEU A 80 -1.18 -11.31 -4.79
C LEU A 80 -0.55 -10.27 -3.88
N TYR A 81 0.73 -9.95 -4.09
CA TYR A 81 1.46 -8.95 -3.33
C TYR A 81 0.88 -7.54 -3.54
N LYS A 82 0.64 -7.12 -4.80
CA LYS A 82 0.02 -5.83 -5.14
C LYS A 82 -1.35 -5.67 -4.48
N ASN A 83 -2.15 -6.74 -4.46
CA ASN A 83 -3.46 -6.76 -3.80
C ASN A 83 -3.35 -6.74 -2.27
N ALA A 84 -2.44 -7.52 -1.68
CA ALA A 84 -2.20 -7.53 -0.24
C ALA A 84 -1.76 -6.14 0.26
N LYS A 85 -0.87 -5.46 -0.46
CA LYS A 85 -0.47 -4.07 -0.19
C LYS A 85 -1.69 -3.14 -0.18
N SER A 86 -2.54 -3.22 -1.21
CA SER A 86 -3.74 -2.38 -1.31
C SER A 86 -4.73 -2.63 -0.17
N ILE A 87 -4.96 -3.89 0.20
CA ILE A 87 -5.82 -4.28 1.32
C ILE A 87 -5.26 -3.74 2.65
N LEU A 88 -3.95 -3.88 2.86
CA LEU A 88 -3.28 -3.41 4.06
C LEU A 88 -3.42 -1.88 4.21
N VAL A 89 -3.32 -1.13 3.10
CA VAL A 89 -3.54 0.32 3.09
C VAL A 89 -5.00 0.65 3.46
N ILE A 90 -5.97 -0.08 2.90
CA ILE A 90 -7.39 0.09 3.25
C ILE A 90 -7.62 -0.15 4.75
N VAL A 91 -7.10 -1.25 5.30
CA VAL A 91 -7.23 -1.59 6.72
C VAL A 91 -6.65 -0.48 7.60
N PHE A 92 -5.49 0.08 7.22
CA PHE A 92 -4.88 1.18 7.93
C PHE A 92 -5.75 2.46 7.92
N PHE A 93 -6.36 2.81 6.79
CA PHE A 93 -7.26 3.98 6.72
C PHE A 93 -8.59 3.75 7.45
N VAL A 94 -9.14 2.53 7.40
CA VAL A 94 -10.29 2.16 8.25
C VAL A 94 -9.93 2.33 9.73
N TYR A 95 -8.74 1.87 10.13
CA TYR A 95 -8.22 2.07 11.49
C TYR A 95 -8.11 3.56 11.87
N CYS A 96 -7.55 4.40 10.99
CA CYS A 96 -7.47 5.85 11.20
C CYS A 96 -8.85 6.49 11.44
N THR A 97 -9.90 5.96 10.81
CA THR A 97 -11.27 6.50 10.91
C THR A 97 -11.82 6.46 12.34
N PHE A 98 -11.32 5.56 13.20
CA PHE A 98 -11.70 5.50 14.62
C PHE A 98 -11.14 6.66 15.44
N TYR A 99 -10.00 7.22 15.05
CA TYR A 99 -9.34 8.35 15.74
C TYR A 99 -9.77 9.71 15.20
N LEU A 100 -10.28 9.74 13.96
CA LEU A 100 -10.74 10.97 13.31
C LEU A 100 -12.16 11.33 13.79
N ASN A 101 -12.27 12.36 14.63
CA ASN A 101 -13.55 12.88 15.08
C ASN A 101 -14.32 13.68 14.00
N PRO A 102 -13.68 14.60 13.24
CA PRO A 102 -14.39 15.42 12.26
C PRO A 102 -14.98 14.61 11.10
N LEU A 103 -16.26 14.82 10.77
CA LEU A 103 -16.93 14.14 9.66
C LEU A 103 -16.26 14.38 8.29
N TRP A 104 -15.74 15.59 8.06
CA TRP A 104 -15.03 15.93 6.82
C TRP A 104 -13.79 15.05 6.59
N LEU A 105 -13.04 14.71 7.64
CA LEU A 105 -11.89 13.80 7.54
C LEU A 105 -12.31 12.36 7.26
N LYS A 106 -13.50 11.93 7.74
CA LYS A 106 -14.05 10.60 7.40
C LYS A 106 -14.44 10.50 5.93
N PHE A 107 -15.00 11.56 5.34
CA PHE A 107 -15.25 11.60 3.89
C PHE A 107 -13.96 11.52 3.08
N LEU A 108 -12.93 12.24 3.50
CA LEU A 108 -11.62 12.19 2.85
C LEU A 108 -10.99 10.78 2.97
N CYS A 109 -11.18 10.11 4.11
CA CYS A 109 -10.78 8.72 4.31
C CYS A 109 -11.52 7.76 3.37
N ALA A 110 -12.84 7.90 3.24
CA ALA A 110 -13.63 7.10 2.32
C ALA A 110 -13.17 7.29 0.85
N PHE A 111 -12.82 8.52 0.46
CA PHE A 111 -12.25 8.80 -0.86
C PHE A 111 -10.96 8.01 -1.11
N VAL A 112 -10.01 8.02 -0.16
CA VAL A 112 -8.76 7.25 -0.25
C VAL A 112 -9.04 5.75 -0.31
N ILE A 113 -9.97 5.23 0.50
CA ILE A 113 -10.33 3.81 0.48
C ILE A 113 -10.91 3.38 -0.88
N VAL A 114 -11.79 4.19 -1.48
CA VAL A 114 -12.38 3.91 -2.80
C VAL A 114 -11.30 3.85 -3.89
N TYR A 115 -10.30 4.74 -3.83
CA TYR A 115 -9.16 4.67 -4.74
C TYR A 115 -8.42 3.32 -4.65
N TRP A 116 -8.10 2.87 -3.44
CA TRP A 116 -7.42 1.60 -3.23
C TRP A 116 -8.27 0.37 -3.59
N LEU A 117 -9.60 0.45 -3.44
CA LEU A 117 -10.52 -0.55 -3.98
C LEU A 117 -10.48 -0.60 -5.52
N GLY A 118 -10.37 0.57 -6.16
CA GLY A 118 -10.13 0.68 -7.60
C GLY A 118 -8.85 -0.03 -8.03
N SER A 119 -7.77 0.16 -7.28
CA SER A 119 -6.49 -0.52 -7.48
C SER A 119 -6.63 -2.05 -7.42
N ILE A 120 -7.33 -2.59 -6.42
CA ILE A 120 -7.59 -4.03 -6.33
C ILE A 120 -8.36 -4.53 -7.56
N LYS A 121 -9.42 -3.81 -7.98
CA LYS A 121 -10.21 -4.20 -9.15
C LYS A 121 -9.38 -4.16 -10.44
N HIS A 122 -8.48 -3.19 -10.57
CA HIS A 122 -7.58 -3.07 -11.70
C HIS A 122 -6.56 -4.22 -11.75
N ASN A 123 -5.88 -4.47 -10.63
CA ASN A 123 -4.88 -5.54 -10.50
C ASN A 123 -5.48 -6.95 -10.72
N LEU A 124 -6.79 -7.12 -10.53
CA LEU A 124 -7.50 -8.38 -10.82
C LEU A 124 -7.89 -8.52 -12.30
N LYS A 125 -7.88 -7.45 -13.08
CA LYS A 125 -8.44 -7.42 -14.45
C LYS A 125 -7.40 -7.13 -15.54
N ILE A 126 -6.28 -6.49 -15.20
CA ILE A 126 -5.30 -5.94 -16.15
C ILE A 126 -3.93 -6.62 -15.99
N ASP A 127 -3.14 -6.52 -17.06
CA ASP A 127 -1.78 -7.01 -17.23
C ASP A 127 -0.85 -6.66 -16.05
N ILE A 128 0.04 -7.57 -15.76
CA ILE A 128 0.72 -7.74 -14.46
C ILE A 128 1.83 -6.69 -14.28
N ASN A 129 2.15 -6.02 -15.38
CA ASN A 129 3.20 -5.02 -15.54
C ASN A 129 2.71 -3.57 -15.44
N GLN A 130 1.40 -3.28 -15.50
CA GLN A 130 0.91 -1.91 -15.31
C GLN A 130 0.47 -1.69 -13.87
N GLU A 131 0.89 -0.58 -13.25
CA GLU A 131 0.32 -0.18 -11.96
C GLU A 131 -0.98 0.60 -12.18
N PHE A 132 -1.92 0.47 -11.24
CA PHE A 132 -3.17 1.25 -11.30
C PHE A 132 -2.91 2.75 -11.38
N LYS A 133 -1.83 3.22 -10.73
CA LYS A 133 -1.36 4.61 -10.74
C LYS A 133 -1.10 5.12 -12.17
N ASP A 134 -0.64 4.27 -13.07
CA ASP A 134 -0.30 4.64 -14.46
C ASP A 134 -1.54 4.70 -15.36
N THR A 135 -2.65 4.10 -14.93
CA THR A 135 -3.90 4.05 -15.70
C THR A 135 -4.85 5.19 -15.33
N VAL A 136 -4.63 5.84 -14.20
CA VAL A 136 -5.47 6.95 -13.71
C VAL A 136 -4.77 8.30 -13.95
N PRO A 137 -5.54 9.41 -14.01
CA PRO A 137 -4.93 10.73 -14.15
C PRO A 137 -3.98 11.04 -12.99
N GLU A 138 -2.79 11.57 -13.28
CA GLU A 138 -1.77 11.94 -12.28
C GLU A 138 -2.33 12.89 -11.20
N LEU A 139 -3.24 13.80 -11.57
CA LEU A 139 -3.94 14.68 -10.64
C LEU A 139 -4.72 13.89 -9.57
N LEU A 140 -5.33 12.77 -9.94
CA LEU A 140 -6.07 11.93 -9.01
C LEU A 140 -5.12 11.26 -8.02
N VAL A 141 -3.97 10.77 -8.50
CA VAL A 141 -2.93 10.18 -7.67
C VAL A 141 -2.38 11.21 -6.69
N PHE A 142 -2.05 12.40 -7.19
CA PHE A 142 -1.58 13.52 -6.37
C PHE A 142 -2.58 13.87 -5.26
N LEU A 143 -3.88 13.94 -5.58
CA LEU A 143 -4.93 14.20 -4.60
C LEU A 143 -5.03 13.11 -3.54
N VAL A 144 -4.87 11.84 -3.93
CA VAL A 144 -4.90 10.70 -3.00
C VAL A 144 -3.68 10.73 -2.08
N ASP A 145 -2.49 11.00 -2.59
CA ASP A 145 -1.27 11.06 -1.79
C ASP A 145 -1.31 12.22 -0.80
N MET A 146 -1.74 13.40 -1.23
CA MET A 146 -1.95 14.55 -0.35
C MET A 146 -3.00 14.25 0.72
N SER A 147 -4.12 13.64 0.32
CA SER A 147 -5.18 13.24 1.25
C SER A 147 -4.66 12.23 2.28
N SER A 148 -3.84 11.27 1.84
CA SER A 148 -3.22 10.26 2.69
C SER A 148 -2.31 10.90 3.74
N LEU A 149 -1.44 11.83 3.34
CA LEU A 149 -0.57 12.57 4.26
C LEU A 149 -1.39 13.36 5.30
N ILE A 150 -2.41 14.08 4.86
CA ILE A 150 -3.30 14.84 5.75
C ILE A 150 -3.95 13.89 6.77
N LEU A 151 -4.53 12.78 6.32
CA LEU A 151 -5.20 11.81 7.20
C LEU A 151 -4.23 11.20 8.22
N ILE A 152 -3.02 10.82 7.80
CA ILE A 152 -2.02 10.24 8.70
C ILE A 152 -1.61 11.27 9.76
N SER A 153 -1.33 12.51 9.36
CA SER A 153 -0.94 13.57 10.29
C SER A 153 -2.03 13.90 11.31
N PHE A 154 -3.29 14.05 10.85
CA PHE A 154 -4.41 14.30 11.76
C PHE A 154 -4.68 13.09 12.67
N SER A 155 -4.61 11.86 12.14
CA SER A 155 -4.80 10.66 12.95
C SER A 155 -3.72 10.51 14.02
N ALA A 156 -2.46 10.85 13.69
CA ALA A 156 -1.36 10.88 14.65
C ALA A 156 -1.60 11.92 15.74
N TYR A 157 -2.03 13.14 15.35
CA TYR A 157 -2.36 14.19 16.30
C TYR A 157 -3.47 13.76 17.27
N TYR A 158 -4.57 13.21 16.75
CA TYR A 158 -5.68 12.75 17.58
C TYR A 158 -5.31 11.56 18.46
N LYS A 159 -4.45 10.66 17.98
CA LYS A 159 -4.02 9.48 18.74
C LYS A 159 -3.05 9.80 19.88
N PHE A 160 -2.11 10.72 19.68
CA PHE A 160 -1.02 10.96 20.63
C PHE A 160 -1.21 12.20 21.51
N PHE A 161 -2.01 13.17 21.10
CA PHE A 161 -2.12 14.47 21.79
C PHE A 161 -3.54 14.85 22.21
N ALA A 162 -4.58 14.31 21.56
CA ALA A 162 -5.97 14.65 21.86
C ALA A 162 -6.70 13.64 22.75
N PHE A 163 -6.06 12.50 23.04
CA PHE A 163 -6.53 11.44 23.95
C PHE A 163 -5.48 11.14 25.00
#